data_AF-A0A9Q3JPG3-F1
#
_entry.id   AF-A0A9Q3JPG3-F1
#
_cell.length_a   1.000
_cell.length_b   1.000
_cell.length_c   1.000
_cell.angle_alpha   90.00
_cell.angle_beta   90.00
_cell.angle_gamma   90.00
#
_symmetry.space_group_name_H-M   'P 1'
#
loop_
_entity.id
_entity.type
_entity.pdbx_description
1 polymer ?
#
loop_
_entity_poly.entity_id
_entity_poly.type
_entity_poly.pdbx_seq_one_letter_code
_entity_poly.pdbx_strand_id
1 'polypeptide(L)' 'MLRRNKPEFAICEEPLGKIRRHDIELYLNVERPYPPLLRRPPYPESLETRKEIEKHVNELLDMDVIRKIGHD' A
#
# COMPACT_ATOMS: atom_id res chain seq x y z
N MET A 1 -28.92 -9.48 10.27
CA MET A 1 -27.55 -9.11 10.70
C MET A 1 -26.81 -8.35 9.59
N LEU A 2 -26.44 -8.98 8.47
CA LEU A 2 -25.75 -8.35 7.33
C LEU A 2 -26.41 -7.08 6.75
N ARG A 3 -27.74 -7.06 6.57
CA ARG A 3 -28.44 -5.88 6.01
C ARG A 3 -28.44 -4.64 6.92
N ARG A 4 -28.39 -4.84 8.24
CA ARG A 4 -28.47 -3.76 9.24
C ARG A 4 -27.09 -3.18 9.55
N ASN A 5 -26.07 -4.00 9.42
CA ASN A 5 -24.69 -3.70 9.78
C ASN A 5 -23.78 -3.65 8.55
N LYS A 6 -24.35 -3.46 7.34
CA LYS A 6 -23.65 -3.44 6.06
C LYS A 6 -22.31 -2.67 6.07
N PRO A 7 -22.20 -1.45 6.65
CA PRO A 7 -20.95 -0.68 6.66
C PRO A 7 -19.87 -1.19 7.64
N GLU A 8 -20.18 -2.20 8.46
CA GLU A 8 -19.22 -2.83 9.38
C GLU A 8 -18.50 -4.02 8.73
N PHE A 9 -18.98 -4.48 7.58
CA PHE A 9 -18.40 -5.57 6.83
C PHE A 9 -17.67 -5.02 5.60
N ALA A 10 -16.50 -5.59 5.29
CA ALA A 10 -15.77 -5.32 4.06
C ALA A 10 -16.49 -6.00 2.87
N ILE A 11 -17.67 -5.49 2.51
CA ILE A 11 -18.43 -5.93 1.34
C ILE A 11 -17.86 -5.17 0.13
N CYS A 12 -17.64 -5.87 -0.98
CA CYS A 12 -16.96 -5.39 -2.19
C CYS A 12 -17.50 -4.10 -2.84
N GLU A 13 -18.60 -3.54 -2.34
CA GLU A 13 -19.27 -2.36 -2.88
C GLU A 13 -18.81 -1.05 -2.24
N GLU A 14 -18.12 -1.09 -1.09
CA GLU A 14 -17.62 0.10 -0.39
C GLU A 14 -16.08 0.09 -0.38
N PRO A 15 -15.41 1.21 -0.73
CA PRO A 15 -13.97 1.31 -0.58
C PRO A 15 -13.60 1.14 0.91
N LEU A 16 -12.45 0.51 1.20
CA LEU A 16 -11.94 0.34 2.57
C LEU A 16 -11.84 1.73 3.25
N GLY A 17 -12.85 2.12 4.02
CA GLY A 17 -13.15 3.56 4.14
C GLY A 17 -13.61 4.07 5.50
N LYS A 18 -13.48 3.28 6.57
CA LYS A 18 -13.69 3.78 7.94
C LYS A 18 -12.43 3.78 8.80
N ILE A 19 -11.26 3.82 8.15
CA ILE A 19 -9.99 3.91 8.85
C ILE A 19 -9.79 5.39 9.22
N ARG A 20 -9.93 5.71 10.52
CA ARG A 20 -9.42 6.98 11.05
C ARG A 20 -7.92 6.97 10.80
N ARG A 21 -7.43 7.89 9.96
CA ARG A 21 -5.99 8.05 9.71
C ARG A 21 -5.33 8.34 11.06
N HIS A 22 -4.47 7.42 11.49
CA HIS A 22 -3.57 7.67 12.61
C HIS A 22 -2.21 7.88 11.98
N ASP A 23 -1.69 9.09 12.11
CA ASP A 23 -0.35 9.39 11.63
C ASP A 23 0.66 8.74 12.57
N ILE A 24 1.56 7.95 12.00
CA ILE A 24 2.62 7.26 12.73
C ILE A 24 3.94 7.91 12.34
N GLU A 25 4.67 8.40 13.32
CA GLU A 25 6.05 8.85 13.13
C GLU A 25 6.99 7.66 13.32
N LEU A 26 7.71 7.31 12.25
CA LEU A 26 8.70 6.24 12.25
C LEU A 26 10.10 6.84 12.18
N TYR A 27 10.97 6.43 13.09
CA TYR A 27 12.37 6.84 13.14
C TYR A 27 13.28 5.65 12.88
N LEU A 28 14.35 5.88 12.11
CA LEU A 28 15.40 4.89 11.93
C LEU A 28 16.31 4.91 13.15
N ASN A 29 16.63 3.73 13.69
CA ASN A 29 17.63 3.57 14.74
C ASN A 29 19.08 3.62 14.22
N VAL A 30 19.27 3.98 12.95
CA VAL A 30 20.57 3.99 12.26
C VAL A 30 20.76 5.29 11.49
N GLU A 31 21.99 5.81 11.52
CA GLU A 31 22.38 7.00 10.78
C GLU A 31 23.03 6.63 9.43
N ARG A 32 23.24 7.63 8.55
CA ARG A 32 23.92 7.40 7.27
C ARG A 32 25.39 7.03 7.52
N PRO A 33 25.99 6.13 6.71
CA PRO A 33 25.44 5.51 5.52
C PRO A 33 24.46 4.37 5.84
N TYR A 34 23.30 4.38 5.17
CA TYR A 34 22.29 3.35 5.36
C TYR A 34 22.81 1.95 4.97
N PRO A 35 22.39 0.89 5.68
CA PRO A 35 22.76 -0.48 5.35
C PRO A 35 22.50 -0.80 3.86
N PRO A 36 23.38 -1.55 3.17
CA PRO A 36 23.18 -1.95 1.78
C PRO A 36 21.83 -2.67 1.55
N LEU A 37 21.30 -3.33 2.58
CA LEU A 37 19.97 -3.93 2.62
C LEU A 37 18.85 -2.97 2.19
N LEU A 38 18.95 -1.69 2.55
CA LEU A 38 17.96 -0.65 2.23
C LEU A 38 18.10 -0.10 0.80
N ARG A 39 19.16 -0.48 0.07
CA ARG A 39 19.46 -0.02 -1.30
C ARG A 39 19.33 -1.12 -2.35
N ARG A 40 18.70 -2.25 -2.00
CA ARG A 40 18.58 -3.37 -2.92
C ARG A 40 17.60 -3.01 -4.05
N PRO A 41 17.97 -3.25 -5.32
CA PRO A 41 16.99 -3.16 -6.40
C PRO A 41 15.87 -4.19 -6.16
N PRO A 42 14.67 -3.94 -6.71
CA PRO A 42 13.63 -4.96 -6.71
C PRO A 42 14.14 -6.23 -7.39
N TYR A 43 13.75 -7.39 -6.86
CA TYR A 43 14.09 -8.67 -7.45
C TYR A 43 13.40 -8.80 -8.82
N PRO A 44 14.05 -9.38 -9.85
CA PRO A 44 13.42 -9.56 -11.16
C PRO A 44 12.18 -10.45 -11.06
N GLU A 45 11.10 -9.99 -11.67
CA GLU A 45 9.81 -10.67 -11.70
C GLU A 45 9.44 -11.10 -13.13
N SER A 46 8.54 -12.09 -13.24
CA SER A 46 8.02 -12.50 -14.53
C SER A 46 7.07 -11.44 -15.10
N LEU A 47 6.91 -11.41 -16.44
CA LEU A 47 5.99 -10.46 -17.08
C LEU A 47 4.53 -10.64 -16.64
N GLU A 48 4.12 -11.88 -16.37
CA GLU A 48 2.78 -12.19 -15.88
C GLU A 48 2.59 -11.67 -14.45
N THR A 49 3.56 -11.96 -13.58
CA THR A 49 3.56 -11.48 -12.19
C THR A 49 3.50 -9.96 -12.13
N ARG A 50 4.30 -9.27 -12.96
CA ARG A 50 4.33 -7.81 -13.02
C ARG A 50 2.98 -7.21 -13.36
N LYS A 51 2.26 -7.77 -14.35
CA LYS A 51 0.95 -7.28 -14.79
C LYS A 51 -0.10 -7.38 -13.69
N GLU A 52 -0.14 -8.52 -12.99
CA GLU A 52 -1.08 -8.72 -11.88
C GLU A 52 -0.76 -7.80 -10.69
N ILE A 53 0.52 -7.62 -10.37
CA ILE A 53 0.95 -6.66 -9.33
C ILE A 53 0.54 -5.23 -9.72
N GLU A 54 0.77 -4.82 -10.97
CA GLU A 54 0.44 -3.49 -11.46
C GLU A 54 -1.06 -3.17 -11.33
N LYS A 55 -1.93 -4.15 -11.60
CA LYS A 55 -3.37 -4.03 -11.37
C LYS A 55 -3.69 -3.68 -9.91
N HIS A 56 -3.14 -4.44 -8.96
CA HIS A 56 -3.38 -4.20 -7.53
C HIS A 56 -2.74 -2.90 -7.02
N VAL A 57 -1.58 -2.53 -7.56
CA VAL A 57 -0.95 -1.24 -7.25
C VAL A 57 -1.86 -0.09 -7.68
N ASN A 58 -2.48 -0.16 -8.86
CA ASN A 58 -3.42 0.86 -9.33
C ASN A 58 -4.67 0.94 -8.44
N GLU A 59 -5.24 -0.20 -8.03
CA GLU A 59 -6.37 -0.23 -7.07
C GLU A 59 -6.00 0.49 -5.76
N LEU A 60 -4.79 0.25 -5.22
CA LEU A 60 -4.34 0.88 -3.98
C LEU A 60 -4.03 2.38 -4.13
N LEU A 61 -3.58 2.82 -5.31
CA LEU A 61 -3.40 4.23 -5.65
C LEU A 61 -4.74 4.97 -5.71
N ASP A 62 -5.73 4.39 -6.37
CA ASP A 62 -7.09 4.96 -6.48
C ASP A 62 -7.77 5.09 -5.11
N MET A 63 -7.42 4.20 -4.16
CA MET A 63 -7.90 4.23 -2.78
C MET A 63 -7.14 5.18 -1.86
N ASP A 64 -6.11 5.89 -2.35
CA ASP A 64 -5.22 6.77 -1.56
C ASP A 64 -4.59 6.04 -0.36
N VAL A 65 -4.34 4.73 -0.50
CA VAL A 65 -3.65 3.90 0.51
C VAL A 65 -2.13 3.99 0.32
N ILE A 66 -1.69 4.03 -0.93
CA ILE A 66 -0.30 4.27 -1.32
C ILE A 66 -0.20 5.49 -2.23
N ARG A 67 0.99 6.09 -2.29
CA ARG A 67 1.28 7.24 -3.16
C ARG A 67 2.68 7.11 -3.75
N LYS A 68 2.88 7.67 -4.94
CA LYS A 68 4.21 7.78 -5.56
C LYS A 68 5.07 8.75 -4.74
N ILE A 69 6.27 8.31 -4.36
CA ILE A 69 7.29 9.15 -3.71
C ILE A 69 8.59 9.02 -4.53
N GLY A 70 9.15 10.16 -4.96
CA GLY A 70 10.31 10.22 -5.87
C GLY A 70 10.05 11.16 -7.05
N HIS A 71 11.13 11.57 -7.75
CA HIS A 71 11.06 12.59 -8.80
C HIS A 71 10.41 12.09 -10.11
N ASP A 72 9.77 13.04 -10.79
CA ASP A 72 9.35 12.99 -12.20
C ASP A 72 10.50 12.62 -13.14
#